data_AF-A0A2R6J835-F1
#
_entry.id   AF-A0A2R6J835-F1
#
_cell.length_a   1.000
_cell.length_b   1.000
_cell.length_c   1.000
_cell.angle_alpha   90.00
_cell.angle_beta   90.00
_cell.angle_gamma   90.00
#
_symmetry.space_group_name_H-M   'P 1'
#
loop_
_entity.id
_entity.type
_entity.pdbx_description
1 polymer ?
#
loop_
_entity_poly.entity_id
_entity_poly.type
_entity_poly.pdbx_seq_one_letter_code
_entity_poly.pdbx_strand_id
1 'polypeptide(L)'
;MTLSEEGESRLADLVALQPTKNAELQERWDMDSGSEVHQYLESELEEYYYRNEDSLICATPAAAEELGVDPDDDAVSVPELQARILEVLAGPDAEPQSVVSVLHDLRETGLEADTDAVRSGLRSLEDRGLVAVVEKTVPTFRLTVERDSVTVEVLEDDLAT
;
A
#
# COMPACT_ATOMS: atom_id res chain seq x y z
N MET A 1 15.29 18.65 14.98
CA MET A 1 14.74 19.97 14.59
C MET A 1 13.24 19.83 14.69
N THR A 2 12.51 20.82 15.20
CA THR A 2 11.04 20.75 15.19
C THR A 2 10.57 20.98 13.77
N LEU A 3 9.87 20.01 13.19
CA LEU A 3 9.23 20.16 11.89
C LEU A 3 8.27 21.36 11.91
N SER A 4 8.11 22.00 10.76
CA SER A 4 7.02 22.96 10.58
C SER A 4 5.67 22.24 10.63
N GLU A 5 4.58 22.94 10.95
CA GLU A 5 3.22 22.36 10.96
C GLU A 5 2.87 21.66 9.63
N GLU A 6 3.31 22.22 8.50
CA GLU A 6 3.19 21.58 7.18
C GLU A 6 4.03 20.30 7.06
N GLY A 7 5.23 20.28 7.64
CA GLY A 7 6.11 19.12 7.63
C GLY A 7 5.52 17.97 8.45
N GLU A 8 4.93 18.27 9.60
CA GLU A 8 4.24 17.29 10.45
C GLU A 8 3.00 16.72 9.74
N SER A 9 2.18 17.55 9.09
CA SER A 9 1.04 17.08 8.31
C SER A 9 1.44 16.17 7.14
N ARG A 10 2.50 16.55 6.40
CA ARG A 10 3.02 15.74 5.29
C ARG A 10 3.68 14.45 5.77
N LEU A 11 4.29 14.49 6.95
CA LEU A 11 4.84 13.29 7.58
C LEU A 11 3.73 12.31 7.99
N ALA A 12 2.59 12.82 8.47
CA ALA A 12 1.43 11.97 8.76
C ALA A 12 0.90 11.28 7.50
N ASP A 13 0.86 12.00 6.36
CA ASP A 13 0.49 11.39 5.09
C ASP A 13 1.49 10.30 4.66
N LEU A 14 2.80 10.50 4.88
CA LEU A 14 3.81 9.48 4.58
C LEU A 14 3.60 8.20 5.38
N VAL A 15 3.34 8.32 6.69
CA VAL A 15 3.08 7.17 7.55
C VAL A 15 1.76 6.48 7.18
N ALA A 16 0.72 7.23 6.83
CA ALA A 16 -0.59 6.64 6.46
C ALA A 16 -0.60 6.00 5.06
N LEU A 17 0.19 6.53 4.12
CA LEU A 17 0.19 6.08 2.73
C LEU A 17 1.28 5.04 2.44
N GLN A 18 2.20 4.78 3.38
CA GLN A 18 3.30 3.86 3.12
C GLN A 18 2.81 2.43 2.84
N PRO A 19 3.49 1.68 1.94
CA PRO A 19 4.47 2.17 0.96
C PRO A 19 3.77 2.96 -0.18
N THR A 20 4.21 4.21 -0.43
CA THR A 20 3.60 5.13 -1.43
C THR A 20 4.56 5.52 -2.56
N LYS A 21 4.07 6.24 -3.57
CA LYS A 21 4.87 6.80 -4.68
C LYS A 21 4.82 8.32 -4.68
N ASN A 22 5.82 8.96 -5.28
CA ASN A 22 5.82 10.43 -5.46
C ASN A 22 4.57 10.93 -6.21
N ALA A 23 3.96 10.11 -7.08
CA ALA A 23 2.75 10.47 -7.80
C ALA A 23 1.53 10.63 -6.86
N GLU A 24 1.34 9.69 -5.93
CA GLU A 24 0.22 9.76 -4.98
C GLU A 24 0.39 10.92 -3.99
N LEU A 25 1.61 11.15 -3.51
CA LEU A 25 1.93 12.32 -2.67
C LEU A 25 1.76 13.63 -3.44
N GLN A 26 2.11 13.65 -4.73
CA GLN A 26 1.93 14.83 -5.59
C GLN A 26 0.46 15.23 -5.65
N GLU A 27 -0.43 14.27 -5.92
CA GLU A 27 -1.87 14.51 -6.01
C GLU A 27 -2.44 15.00 -4.67
N ARG A 28 -1.98 14.42 -3.56
CA ARG A 28 -2.47 14.78 -2.22
C ARG A 28 -1.97 16.12 -1.73
N TRP A 29 -0.73 16.48 -2.05
CA TRP A 29 -0.12 17.74 -1.63
C TRP A 29 -0.32 18.88 -2.64
N ASP A 30 -1.10 18.64 -3.70
CA ASP A 30 -1.37 19.58 -4.79
C ASP A 30 -0.07 20.15 -5.38
N MET A 31 0.93 19.28 -5.57
CA MET A 31 2.25 19.66 -6.08
C MET A 31 2.33 19.60 -7.61
N ASP A 32 3.19 20.43 -8.19
CA ASP A 32 3.32 20.56 -9.64
C ASP A 32 3.90 19.29 -10.30
N SER A 33 4.69 18.49 -9.56
CA SER A 33 5.26 17.23 -10.05
C SER A 33 5.80 16.32 -8.94
N GLY A 34 5.91 15.02 -9.20
CA GLY A 34 6.59 14.08 -8.31
C GLY A 34 8.08 14.38 -8.07
N SER A 35 8.71 15.18 -8.94
CA SER A 35 10.07 15.69 -8.72
C SER A 35 10.12 16.83 -7.68
N GLU A 36 9.02 17.56 -7.53
CA GLU A 36 8.86 18.56 -6.47
C GLU A 36 8.67 17.89 -5.12
N VAL A 37 7.84 16.82 -5.08
CA VAL A 37 7.72 15.93 -3.91
C VAL A 37 9.10 15.43 -3.49
N HIS A 38 9.90 14.90 -4.42
CA HIS A 38 11.23 14.40 -4.09
C HIS A 38 12.16 15.49 -3.55
N GLN A 39 12.13 16.70 -4.10
CA GLN A 39 12.93 17.83 -3.58
C GLN A 39 12.49 18.25 -2.18
N TYR A 40 11.18 18.26 -1.92
CA TYR A 40 10.65 18.57 -0.60
C TYR A 40 11.07 17.52 0.43
N LEU A 41 10.95 16.24 0.07
CA LEU A 41 11.37 15.11 0.90
C LEU A 41 12.86 15.21 1.26
N GLU A 42 13.73 15.44 0.27
CA GLU A 42 15.17 15.59 0.50
C GLU A 42 15.54 16.85 1.31
N SER A 43 14.73 17.92 1.26
CA SER A 43 15.05 19.16 1.95
C SER A 43 14.54 19.19 3.39
N GLU A 44 13.32 18.70 3.62
CA GLU A 44 12.61 18.90 4.89
C GLU A 44 12.40 17.58 5.65
N LEU A 45 12.36 16.45 4.96
CA LEU A 45 11.96 15.16 5.53
C LEU A 45 13.00 14.05 5.37
N GLU A 46 14.25 14.35 4.99
CA GLU A 46 15.27 13.34 4.63
C GLU A 46 15.49 12.29 5.73
N GLU A 47 15.43 12.70 6.99
CA GLU A 47 15.64 11.84 8.16
C GLU A 47 14.42 10.95 8.48
N TYR A 48 13.27 11.28 7.90
CA TYR A 48 11.97 10.70 8.22
C TYR A 48 11.40 9.81 7.12
N TYR A 49 12.06 9.70 5.97
CA TYR A 49 11.63 8.82 4.89
C TYR A 49 12.78 7.95 4.38
N TYR A 50 12.44 6.79 3.81
CA TYR A 50 13.36 5.96 3.05
C TYR A 50 12.66 5.38 1.82
N ARG A 51 13.45 4.85 0.88
CA ARG A 51 12.91 4.09 -0.24
C ARG A 51 13.19 2.61 -0.07
N ASN A 52 12.17 1.78 -0.28
CA ASN A 52 12.30 0.32 -0.25
C ASN A 52 12.91 -0.23 -1.56
N GLU A 53 13.03 -1.55 -1.65
CA GLU A 53 13.60 -2.26 -2.81
C GLU A 53 12.84 -1.96 -4.13
N ASP A 54 11.55 -1.68 -4.04
CA ASP A 54 10.65 -1.36 -5.15
C ASP A 54 10.59 0.14 -5.48
N SER A 55 11.48 0.94 -4.89
CA SER A 55 11.53 2.41 -5.03
C SER A 55 10.29 3.14 -4.50
N LEU A 56 9.50 2.49 -3.65
CA LEU A 56 8.38 3.09 -2.92
C LEU A 56 8.90 3.85 -1.71
N ILE A 57 8.21 4.92 -1.36
CA ILE A 57 8.51 5.77 -0.20
C ILE A 57 7.84 5.17 1.03
N CYS A 58 8.64 4.96 2.07
CA CYS A 58 8.20 4.50 3.38
C CYS A 58 8.68 5.50 4.45
N ALA A 59 7.89 5.69 5.51
CA ALA A 59 8.30 6.50 6.64
C ALA A 59 9.28 5.72 7.53
N THR A 60 10.28 6.38 8.09
CA THR A 60 11.18 5.76 9.06
C THR A 60 10.48 5.61 10.41
N PRO A 61 10.94 4.72 11.30
CA PRO A 61 10.40 4.64 12.67
C PRO A 61 10.47 5.98 13.41
N ALA A 62 11.51 6.79 13.14
CA ALA A 62 11.65 8.12 13.69
C ALA A 62 10.53 9.07 13.25
N ALA A 63 9.94 8.87 12.07
CA ALA A 63 8.78 9.64 11.61
C ALA A 63 7.53 9.36 12.44
N ALA A 64 7.28 8.07 12.71
CA ALA A 64 6.15 7.65 13.53
C ALA A 64 6.31 8.13 14.98
N GLU A 65 7.53 8.04 15.53
CA GLU A 65 7.86 8.59 16.85
C GLU A 65 7.62 10.11 16.94
N GLU A 66 7.98 10.86 15.89
CA GLU A 66 7.77 12.32 15.85
C GLU A 66 6.27 12.68 15.83
N LEU A 67 5.45 11.86 15.17
CA LEU A 67 3.99 12.01 15.13
C LEU A 67 3.27 11.41 16.35
N GLY A 68 3.99 10.66 17.19
CA GLY A 68 3.41 9.91 18.30
C GLY A 68 2.46 8.78 17.87
N VAL A 69 2.64 8.24 16.67
CA VAL A 69 1.96 7.02 16.18
C VAL A 69 2.88 5.83 16.39
N ASP A 70 2.32 4.69 16.80
CA ASP A 70 3.10 3.46 16.90
C ASP A 70 3.53 3.02 15.49
N PRO A 71 4.85 2.87 15.21
CA PRO A 71 5.37 2.46 13.89
C PRO A 71 5.01 1.03 13.49
N ASP A 72 4.46 0.25 14.42
CA ASP A 72 4.00 -1.13 14.23
C ASP A 72 2.55 -1.21 13.69
N ASP A 73 1.87 -0.09 13.45
CA ASP A 73 0.64 -0.11 12.65
C ASP A 73 1.06 -0.35 11.19
N ASP A 74 1.08 -1.61 10.75
CA ASP A 74 1.22 -2.05 9.36
C ASP A 74 -0.01 -1.59 8.54
N ALA A 75 -0.35 -0.31 8.61
CA ALA A 75 -1.44 0.29 7.88
C ALA A 75 -1.01 0.50 6.42
N VAL A 76 -1.67 -0.19 5.48
CA VAL A 76 -1.38 -0.06 4.06
C VAL A 76 -2.59 0.49 3.34
N SER A 77 -2.41 1.67 2.76
CA SER A 77 -3.39 2.30 1.87
C SER A 77 -3.38 1.62 0.50
N VAL A 78 -4.49 0.99 0.12
CA VAL A 78 -4.64 0.30 -1.18
C VAL A 78 -5.95 0.69 -1.87
N PRO A 79 -6.02 0.66 -3.21
CA PRO A 79 -7.28 0.83 -3.94
C PRO A 79 -8.34 -0.20 -3.51
N GLU A 80 -9.62 0.15 -3.61
CA GLU A 80 -10.74 -0.69 -3.15
C GLU A 80 -10.64 -2.14 -3.63
N LEU A 81 -10.34 -2.35 -4.92
CA LEU A 81 -10.17 -3.69 -5.49
C LEU A 81 -9.09 -4.50 -4.74
N GLN A 82 -7.98 -3.88 -4.39
CA GLN A 82 -6.86 -4.53 -3.71
C GLN A 82 -7.20 -4.82 -2.25
N ALA A 83 -7.94 -3.92 -1.58
CA ALA A 83 -8.45 -4.18 -0.23
C ALA A 83 -9.38 -5.39 -0.22
N ARG A 84 -10.31 -5.46 -1.19
CA ARG A 84 -11.20 -6.62 -1.36
C ARG A 84 -10.42 -7.90 -1.65
N ILE A 85 -9.35 -7.83 -2.45
CA ILE A 85 -8.48 -8.99 -2.69
C ILE A 85 -7.87 -9.46 -1.38
N LEU A 86 -7.34 -8.58 -0.53
CA LEU A 86 -6.77 -8.95 0.77
C LEU A 86 -7.80 -9.60 1.72
N GLU A 87 -9.05 -9.11 1.72
CA GLU A 87 -10.14 -9.68 2.52
C GLU A 87 -10.46 -11.13 2.13
N VAL A 88 -10.47 -11.45 0.84
CA VAL A 88 -10.81 -12.80 0.36
C VAL A 88 -9.59 -13.73 0.27
N LEU A 89 -8.40 -13.20 0.00
CA LEU A 89 -7.20 -13.97 -0.30
C LEU A 89 -6.69 -14.76 0.89
N ALA A 90 -6.46 -16.05 0.71
CA ALA A 90 -5.98 -16.99 1.72
C ALA A 90 -4.81 -16.42 2.56
N GLY A 91 -4.93 -16.58 3.88
CA GLY A 91 -3.89 -16.24 4.86
C GLY A 91 -2.57 -17.02 4.67
N PRO A 92 -1.52 -16.67 5.42
CA PRO A 92 -0.18 -17.26 5.27
C PRO A 92 -0.14 -18.77 5.51
N ASP A 93 -0.95 -19.27 6.45
CA ASP A 93 -1.07 -20.70 6.78
C ASP A 93 -2.12 -21.44 5.94
N ALA A 94 -2.88 -20.73 5.11
CA ALA A 94 -3.91 -21.32 4.26
C ALA A 94 -3.35 -21.76 2.89
N GLU A 95 -4.12 -22.58 2.17
CA GLU A 95 -3.72 -23.04 0.84
C GLU A 95 -3.70 -21.88 -0.16
N PRO A 96 -2.60 -21.72 -0.95
CA PRO A 96 -2.48 -20.62 -1.88
C PRO A 96 -3.49 -20.75 -3.02
N GLN A 97 -4.10 -19.62 -3.38
CA GLN A 97 -5.22 -19.54 -4.31
C GLN A 97 -4.79 -19.08 -5.70
N SER A 98 -5.45 -19.57 -6.73
CA SER A 98 -5.24 -19.08 -8.09
C SER A 98 -5.99 -17.77 -8.33
N VAL A 99 -5.60 -17.00 -9.36
CA VAL A 99 -6.33 -15.77 -9.77
C VAL A 99 -7.82 -16.05 -10.01
N VAL A 100 -8.16 -17.21 -10.58
CA VAL A 100 -9.55 -17.59 -10.85
C VAL A 100 -10.32 -17.88 -9.56
N SER A 101 -9.65 -18.46 -8.57
CA SER A 101 -10.24 -18.70 -7.24
C SER A 101 -10.54 -17.37 -6.55
N VAL A 102 -9.57 -16.45 -6.51
CA VAL A 102 -9.74 -15.11 -5.92
C VAL A 102 -10.85 -14.34 -6.64
N LEU A 103 -10.90 -14.42 -7.97
CA LEU A 103 -11.96 -13.79 -8.75
C LEU A 103 -13.34 -14.34 -8.40
N HIS A 104 -13.46 -15.65 -8.14
CA HIS A 104 -14.71 -16.24 -7.71
C HIS A 104 -15.11 -15.72 -6.32
N ASP A 105 -14.17 -15.68 -5.39
CA ASP A 105 -14.42 -15.19 -4.03
C ASP A 105 -14.83 -13.71 -4.03
N LEU A 106 -14.19 -12.87 -4.86
CA LEU A 106 -14.58 -11.45 -5.05
C LEU A 106 -15.99 -11.28 -5.62
N ARG A 107 -16.42 -12.18 -6.51
CA ARG A 107 -17.80 -12.16 -7.02
C ARG A 107 -18.81 -12.49 -5.94
N GLU A 108 -18.44 -13.32 -4.97
CA GLU A 108 -19.28 -13.63 -3.81
C GLU A 108 -19.41 -12.42 -2.86
N THR A 109 -18.44 -11.51 -2.85
CA THR A 109 -18.54 -10.22 -2.12
C THR A 109 -19.32 -9.16 -2.89
N GLY A 110 -19.74 -9.43 -4.13
CA GLY A 110 -20.49 -8.50 -4.98
C GLY A 110 -19.61 -7.50 -5.74
N LEU A 111 -18.29 -7.66 -5.74
CA LEU A 111 -17.38 -6.83 -6.52
C LEU A 111 -17.20 -7.42 -7.92
N GLU A 112 -17.55 -6.65 -8.96
CA GLU A 112 -17.32 -7.05 -10.35
C GLU A 112 -15.90 -6.64 -10.77
N ALA A 113 -15.02 -7.63 -10.94
CA ALA A 113 -13.66 -7.45 -11.45
C ALA A 113 -13.35 -8.44 -12.57
N ASP A 114 -12.37 -8.10 -13.40
CA ASP A 114 -11.83 -8.97 -14.45
C ASP A 114 -10.56 -9.70 -13.98
N THR A 115 -10.26 -10.84 -14.61
CA THR A 115 -9.04 -11.62 -14.33
C THR A 115 -7.75 -10.79 -14.42
N ASP A 116 -7.65 -9.88 -15.39
CA ASP A 116 -6.49 -9.00 -15.53
C ASP A 116 -6.39 -7.97 -14.41
N ALA A 117 -7.52 -7.41 -13.97
CA ALA A 117 -7.56 -6.48 -12.84
C ALA A 117 -7.14 -7.18 -11.54
N VAL A 118 -7.69 -8.37 -11.28
CA VAL A 118 -7.32 -9.19 -10.11
C VAL A 118 -5.84 -9.58 -10.17
N ARG A 119 -5.35 -10.00 -11.34
CA ARG A 119 -3.94 -10.34 -11.53
C ARG A 119 -3.02 -9.14 -11.29
N SER A 120 -3.38 -7.97 -11.80
CA SER A 120 -2.62 -6.73 -11.57
C SER A 120 -2.62 -6.36 -10.08
N GLY A 121 -3.77 -6.42 -9.42
CA GLY A 121 -3.90 -6.18 -7.98
C GLY A 121 -3.05 -7.13 -7.14
N LEU A 122 -3.10 -8.43 -7.42
CA LEU A 122 -2.26 -9.44 -6.76
C LEU A 122 -0.77 -9.18 -6.96
N ARG A 123 -0.35 -8.77 -8.16
CA ARG A 123 1.04 -8.37 -8.40
C ARG A 123 1.42 -7.11 -7.66
N SER A 124 0.56 -6.11 -7.61
CA SER A 124 0.81 -4.89 -6.85
C SER A 124 0.89 -5.16 -5.35
N LEU A 125 0.14 -6.13 -4.83
CA LEU A 125 0.23 -6.56 -3.44
C LEU A 125 1.47 -7.42 -3.16
N GLU A 126 1.90 -8.20 -4.15
CA GLU A 126 3.17 -8.94 -4.12
C GLU A 126 4.37 -7.98 -4.06
N ASP A 127 4.35 -6.95 -4.90
CA ASP A 127 5.36 -5.86 -4.94
C ASP A 127 5.45 -5.13 -3.60
N ARG A 128 4.33 -5.04 -2.85
CA ARG A 128 4.30 -4.47 -1.50
C ARG A 128 4.73 -5.45 -0.40
N GLY A 129 5.01 -6.72 -0.73
CA GLY A 129 5.35 -7.76 0.24
C GLY A 129 4.18 -8.28 1.08
N LEU A 130 2.94 -7.90 0.78
CA LEU A 130 1.73 -8.39 1.48
C LEU A 130 1.27 -9.76 0.99
N VAL A 131 1.68 -10.11 -0.23
CA VAL A 131 1.29 -11.36 -0.90
C VAL A 131 2.53 -12.08 -1.41
N ALA A 132 2.58 -13.39 -1.17
CA ALA A 132 3.58 -14.28 -1.72
C ALA A 132 3.02 -15.02 -2.93
N VAL A 133 3.76 -14.98 -4.04
CA VAL A 133 3.52 -15.83 -5.19
C VAL A 133 4.22 -17.19 -5.00
N VAL A 134 3.48 -18.27 -5.24
CA VAL A 134 3.97 -19.64 -5.23
C VAL A 134 3.93 -20.16 -6.66
N GLU A 135 5.12 -20.38 -7.23
CA GLU A 135 5.30 -20.92 -8.58
C GLU A 135 4.96 -22.41 -8.61
N LYS A 136 3.68 -22.71 -8.86
CA LYS A 136 3.19 -24.06 -9.18
C LYS A 136 2.98 -24.18 -10.70
N THR A 137 2.31 -25.25 -11.14
CA THR A 137 1.85 -25.40 -12.54
C THR A 137 1.03 -24.19 -13.02
N VAL A 138 0.31 -23.54 -12.09
CA VAL A 138 -0.29 -22.22 -12.26
C VAL A 138 0.18 -21.33 -11.11
N PRO A 139 0.45 -20.03 -11.35
CA PRO A 139 0.82 -19.11 -10.28
C PRO A 139 -0.32 -19.01 -9.27
N THR A 140 0.02 -19.24 -8.00
CA THR A 140 -0.91 -19.14 -6.87
C THR A 140 -0.40 -18.12 -5.88
N PHE A 141 -1.31 -17.48 -5.16
CA PHE A 141 -1.03 -16.35 -4.29
C PHE A 141 -1.58 -16.65 -2.90
N ARG A 142 -0.89 -16.15 -1.87
CA ARG A 142 -1.34 -16.17 -0.47
C ARG A 142 -0.80 -14.95 0.24
N LEU A 143 -1.43 -14.55 1.33
CA LEU A 143 -0.89 -13.50 2.18
C LEU A 143 0.44 -13.95 2.81
N THR A 144 1.36 -13.01 3.00
CA THR A 144 2.60 -13.22 3.76
C THR A 144 2.40 -13.00 5.24
N VAL A 145 1.41 -12.18 5.59
CA VAL A 145 1.09 -11.67 6.91
C VAL A 145 -0.35 -12.02 7.28
N GLU A 146 -0.65 -12.03 8.58
CA GLU A 146 -2.02 -12.23 9.03
C GLU A 146 -2.89 -11.02 8.64
N ARG A 147 -4.13 -11.27 8.20
CA ARG A 147 -5.06 -10.20 7.80
C ARG A 147 -5.33 -9.20 8.92
N ASP A 148 -5.38 -9.67 10.17
CA ASP A 148 -5.58 -8.84 11.37
C ASP A 148 -4.33 -8.05 11.78
N SER A 149 -3.17 -8.39 11.21
CA SER A 149 -1.91 -7.70 11.49
C SER A 149 -1.70 -6.49 10.58
N VAL A 150 -2.48 -6.32 9.51
CA VAL A 150 -2.34 -5.23 8.54
C VAL A 150 -3.63 -4.41 8.53
N THR A 151 -3.53 -3.13 8.84
CA THR A 151 -4.66 -2.21 8.78
C THR A 151 -4.83 -1.76 7.32
N VAL A 152 -5.76 -2.37 6.58
CA VAL A 152 -5.98 -1.99 5.18
C VAL A 152 -6.91 -0.79 5.10
N GLU A 153 -6.37 0.35 4.64
CA GLU A 153 -7.18 1.55 4.37
C GLU A 153 -7.53 1.61 2.88
N VAL A 154 -8.82 1.74 2.58
CA VAL A 154 -9.31 1.84 1.20
C VAL A 154 -9.07 3.26 0.73
N LEU A 155 -8.18 3.41 -0.25
CA LEU A 155 -8.11 4.63 -1.05
C LEU A 155 -9.36 4.67 -1.93
N GLU A 156 -10.21 5.67 -1.70
CA GLU A 156 -11.25 6.05 -2.67
C GLU A 156 -10.53 6.47 -3.96
N ASP A 157 -10.38 5.53 -4.89
CA ASP A 157 -9.95 5.81 -6.25
C ASP A 157 -11.05 6.70 -6.82
N ASP A 158 -10.78 8.01 -6.92
CA ASP A 158 -11.59 8.93 -7.71
C ASP A 158 -11.44 8.51 -9.18
N LEU A 159 -12.15 7.43 -9.54
CA LEU A 159 -12.47 7.10 -10.92
C LEU A 159 -13.38 8.23 -11.42
N ALA A 160 -12.74 9.31 -11.83
CA ALA A 160 -13.32 10.34 -12.65
C ALA A 160 -14.05 9.65 -13.82
N THR A 161 -15.37 9.78 -13.78
CA THR A 161 -16.38 9.30 -14.72
C THR A 161 -16.05 9.56 -16.19
#